data_AF-A0A3B9JZ54-F1
#
_entry.id   AF-A0A3B9JZ54-F1
#
_cell.length_a   1.000
_cell.length_b   1.000
_cell.length_c   1.000
_cell.angle_alpha   90.00
_cell.angle_beta   90.00
_cell.angle_gamma   90.00
#
_symmetry.space_group_name_H-M   'P 1'
#
loop_
_entity.id
_entity.type
_entity.pdbx_description
1 polymer ?
#
loop_
_entity_poly.entity_id
_entity_poly.type
_entity_poly.pdbx_seq_one_letter_code
_entity_poly.pdbx_strand_id
1 'polypeptide(L)' 'MAVAVNKTNNEKKVAAFFDVDNTLVRGAATILFGKIAFRDGTIKRRDIWRFAFEQMMFIRRGEKNNT' A
#
# COMPACT_ATOMS: atom_id res chain seq x y z
N MET A 1 -3.54 33.31 -48.44
CA MET A 1 -4.21 32.21 -47.71
C MET A 1 -3.31 31.82 -46.55
N ALA A 2 -3.70 32.09 -45.31
CA ALA A 2 -2.92 31.71 -44.13
C ALA A 2 -3.43 30.37 -43.60
N VAL A 3 -2.55 29.37 -43.54
CA VAL A 3 -2.86 28.05 -42.97
C VAL A 3 -2.62 28.14 -41.47
N ALA A 4 -3.69 28.07 -40.67
CA ALA A 4 -3.59 27.99 -39.21
C ALA A 4 -3.10 26.59 -38.82
N VAL A 5 -1.90 26.52 -38.23
CA VAL A 5 -1.35 25.30 -37.65
C VAL A 5 -2.06 25.05 -36.32
N ASN A 6 -2.95 24.05 -36.30
CA ASN A 6 -3.67 23.64 -35.10
C ASN A 6 -2.74 22.78 -34.24
N LYS A 7 -2.20 23.36 -33.15
CA LYS A 7 -1.33 22.64 -32.21
C LYS A 7 -2.17 21.70 -31.36
N THR A 8 -2.27 20.43 -31.74
CA THR A 8 -2.81 19.38 -30.87
C THR A 8 -1.77 19.13 -29.77
N ASN A 9 -1.96 19.79 -28.62
CA ASN A 9 -1.19 19.52 -27.41
C ASN A 9 -1.56 18.12 -26.89
N ASN A 10 -1.02 17.09 -27.53
CA ASN A 10 -0.99 15.72 -27.04
C ASN A 10 0.11 15.65 -25.97
N GLU A 11 -0.12 16.36 -24.86
CA GLU A 11 0.77 16.34 -23.72
C GLU A 11 0.75 14.93 -23.14
N LYS A 12 1.86 14.22 -23.33
CA LYS A 12 2.04 12.89 -22.74
C LYS A 12 1.89 13.03 -21.23
N LYS A 13 0.87 12.41 -20.66
CA LYS A 13 0.70 12.34 -19.20
C LYS A 13 1.86 11.53 -18.65
N VAL A 14 2.80 12.21 -18.00
CA VAL A 14 3.93 11.58 -17.32
C VAL A 14 3.57 11.44 -15.86
N ALA A 15 3.69 10.22 -15.33
CA ALA A 15 3.52 9.93 -13.91
C ALA A 15 4.81 9.27 -13.39
N ALA A 16 5.17 9.59 -12.15
CA ALA A 16 6.24 8.93 -11.41
C ALA A 16 5.62 8.19 -10.23
N PHE A 17 6.13 7.00 -9.95
CA PHE A 17 5.69 6.18 -8.82
C PHE A 17 6.76 6.22 -7.75
N PHE A 18 6.34 6.51 -6.53
CA PHE A 18 7.18 6.47 -5.36
C PHE A 18 6.59 5.46 -4.39
N ASP A 19 7.45 4.65 -3.80
CA ASP A 19 7.04 3.87 -2.64
C ASP A 19 6.70 4.83 -1.49
N VAL A 20 5.83 4.39 -0.58
CA VAL A 20 5.38 5.20 0.55
C VAL A 20 6.29 4.94 1.74
N ASP A 21 6.57 3.67 2.02
CA ASP A 21 7.29 3.24 3.20
C ASP A 21 8.80 3.42 3.01
N ASN A 22 9.46 3.95 4.03
CA ASN A 22 10.88 4.36 4.01
C ASN A 22 11.30 5.33 2.88
N THR A 23 10.38 5.74 2.01
CA THR A 23 10.62 6.66 0.89
C THR A 23 9.96 8.00 1.13
N LEU A 24 8.64 8.02 1.39
CA LEU A 24 7.90 9.25 1.73
C LEU A 24 7.70 9.38 3.25
N VAL A 25 7.53 8.26 3.93
CA VAL A 25 7.33 8.19 5.37
C VAL A 25 8.48 7.41 5.98
N ARG A 26 9.00 7.91 7.11
CA ARG A 26 10.05 7.19 7.85
C ARG A 26 9.45 5.96 8.54
N GLY A 27 9.91 4.77 8.16
CA GLY A 27 9.36 3.50 8.62
C GLY A 27 8.23 3.01 7.73
N ALA A 28 7.39 2.14 8.29
CA ALA A 28 6.21 1.61 7.60
C ALA A 28 4.94 2.34 8.05
N ALA A 29 4.14 2.82 7.10
CA ALA A 29 2.86 3.47 7.35
C ALA A 29 1.91 2.58 8.17
N THR A 30 1.96 1.26 7.93
CA THR A 30 1.18 0.26 8.69
C THR A 30 1.50 0.27 10.19
N ILE A 31 2.75 0.50 10.59
CA ILE A 31 3.14 0.61 12.01
C ILE A 31 2.55 1.87 12.64
N LEU A 32 2.54 2.98 11.90
CA LEU A 32 1.97 4.24 12.37
C LEU A 32 0.46 4.11 12.61
N PHE A 33 -0.26 3.55 11.63
CA PHE A 33 -1.70 3.30 11.75
C PHE A 33 -2.00 2.26 12.84
N GLY A 34 -1.21 1.17 12.90
CA GLY A 34 -1.36 0.13 13.92
C GLY A 34 -1.18 0.68 15.33
N LYS A 35 -0.23 1.60 15.55
CA LYS A 35 -0.03 2.26 16.85
C LYS A 35 -1.25 3.09 17.25
N ILE A 36 -1.85 3.82 16.30
CA ILE A 36 -3.04 4.63 16.56
C ILE A 36 -4.25 3.73 16.84
N ALA A 37 -4.49 2.72 16.00
CA ALA A 37 -5.60 1.78 16.14
C ALA A 37 -5.51 0.93 17.41
N PHE A 38 -4.29 0.60 17.87
CA PHE A 38 -4.08 -0.06 19.15
C PHE A 38 -4.37 0.87 20.34
N ARG A 39 -3.94 2.15 20.24
CA ARG A 39 -4.18 3.15 21.29
C ARG A 39 -5.66 3.51 21.41
N ASP A 40 -6.37 3.60 20.30
CA ASP A 40 -7.80 3.91 20.25
C ASP A 40 -8.70 2.70 20.62
N GLY A 41 -8.09 1.52 20.83
CA GLY A 41 -8.79 0.30 21.21
C GLY A 41 -9.57 -0.38 20.07
N THR A 42 -9.48 0.15 18.85
CA THR A 42 -10.01 -0.46 17.62
C THR A 42 -9.41 -1.84 17.38
N ILE A 43 -8.11 -2.01 17.68
CA ILE A 43 -7.41 -3.29 17.63
C ILE A 43 -7.00 -3.69 19.04
N LYS A 44 -7.42 -4.87 19.51
CA LYS A 44 -7.04 -5.40 20.82
C LYS A 44 -5.87 -6.37 20.67
N ARG A 45 -5.13 -6.60 21.78
CA ARG A 45 -4.02 -7.57 21.82
C ARG A 45 -4.40 -8.96 21.34
N ARG A 46 -5.62 -9.41 21.65
CA ARG A 46 -6.15 -10.70 21.17
C ARG A 46 -6.26 -10.78 19.65
N ASP A 47 -6.56 -9.66 18.99
CA ASP A 47 -6.74 -9.61 17.54
C ASP A 47 -5.37 -9.70 16.86
N ILE A 48 -4.35 -9.07 17.45
CA ILE A 48 -2.95 -9.19 17.02
C ILE A 48 -2.47 -10.65 17.13
N TRP A 49 -2.73 -11.31 18.27
CA TRP A 49 -2.35 -12.71 18.45
C TRP A 49 -3.07 -13.66 17.50
N ARG A 50 -4.37 -13.43 17.27
CA ARG A 50 -5.13 -14.19 16.28
C ARG A 50 -4.56 -14.03 14.88
N PHE A 51 -4.28 -12.79 14.48
CA PHE A 51 -3.67 -12.50 13.18
C PHE A 51 -2.27 -13.12 13.04
N ALA A 52 -1.43 -13.02 14.07
CA ALA A 52 -0.11 -13.66 14.06
C ALA A 52 -0.20 -15.19 13.93
N PHE A 53 -1.16 -15.81 14.60
CA PHE A 53 -1.42 -17.24 14.46
C PHE A 53 -1.90 -17.60 13.06
N GLU A 54 -2.86 -16.85 12.50
CA GLU A 54 -3.32 -17.02 11.13
C GLU A 54 -2.18 -16.91 10.13
N GLN A 55 -1.29 -15.92 10.31
CA GLN A 55 -0.12 -15.78 9.44
C GLN A 55 0.87 -16.93 9.59
N MET A 56 1.16 -17.37 10.82
CA MET A 56 2.01 -18.53 11.05
C MET A 56 1.44 -19.78 10.37
N MET A 57 0.11 -19.96 10.45
CA MET A 57 -0.57 -21.07 9.78
C MET A 57 -0.54 -20.94 8.26
N PHE A 58 -0.64 -19.73 7.71
CA PHE A 58 -0.51 -19.45 6.29
C PHE A 58 0.90 -19.77 5.78
N ILE A 59 1.94 -19.25 6.45
CA ILE A 59 3.35 -19.57 6.13
C ILE A 59 3.58 -21.08 6.18
N ARG A 60 3.06 -21.76 7.22
CA ARG A 60 3.22 -23.21 7.39
C ARG A 60 2.49 -24.02 6.32
N ARG A 61 1.30 -23.59 5.90
CA ARG A 61 0.50 -24.28 4.87
C ARG A 61 0.98 -23.95 3.46
N GLY A 62 1.68 -22.82 3.29
CA GLY A 62 2.02 -22.23 2.01
C GLY A 62 0.81 -21.56 1.35
N GLU A 63 1.07 -20.66 0.41
CA GLU A 63 0.07 -20.28 -0.58
C GLU A 63 -0.27 -21.54 -1.37
N LYS A 64 -1.50 -22.03 -1.26
CA LYS A 64 -1.99 -23.04 -2.18
C LYS A 64 -2.10 -22.39 -3.55
N ASN A 65 -1.00 -22.36 -4.29
CA ASN A 65 -0.98 -22.12 -5.72
C ASN A 65 -1.47 -23.39 -6.42
N ASN A 66 -2.73 -23.79 -6.14
CA ASN A 66 -3.40 -24.79 -6.94
C ASN A 66 -3.76 -24.11 -8.27
N THR A 67 -2.82 -24.18 -9.21
CA THR A 67 -3.05 -23.96 -10.65
C THR A 67 -3.39 -25.31 -11.26
#